data_AF-A0A916QUS1-F1
#
_entry.id   AF-A0A916QUS1-F1
#
_cell.length_a   1.000
_cell.length_b   1.000
_cell.length_c   1.000
_cell.angle_alpha   90.00
_cell.angle_beta   90.00
_cell.angle_gamma   90.00
#
_symmetry.space_group_name_H-M   'P 1'
#
loop_
_entity.id
_entity.type
_entity.pdbx_description
1 polymer ?
#
loop_
_entity_poly.entity_id
_entity_poly.type
_entity_poly.pdbx_seq_one_letter_code
_entity_poly.pdbx_strand_id
1 'polypeptide(L)'
;MQKLSETVLQVFQLQFNSYIPKNDAWFTDVNLGLTLWNGRFENINGTWLRWCDADGNVIQTGDEIAVEKNLELSQKDAQIKQALLLAIEMGLKFKFGDEYVGILSEISVINDVKLLERIVTQIPQVSSMDELRKLYTE
;
A
#
# COMPACT_ATOMS: atom_id res chain seq x y z
N MET A 1 -9.60 2.39 -40.12
CA MET A 1 -9.56 3.09 -38.83
C MET A 1 -9.50 4.58 -39.14
N GLN A 2 -10.60 5.32 -38.92
CA GLN A 2 -10.67 6.75 -39.25
C GLN A 2 -10.02 7.56 -38.13
N LYS A 3 -8.94 8.27 -38.45
CA LYS A 3 -8.28 9.19 -37.51
C LYS A 3 -9.04 10.52 -37.51
N LEU A 4 -9.26 11.08 -36.32
CA LEU A 4 -9.96 12.36 -36.14
C LEU A 4 -9.04 13.58 -36.40
N SER A 5 -7.74 13.42 -36.18
CA SER A 5 -6.72 14.42 -36.54
C SER A 5 -5.33 13.79 -36.70
N GLU A 6 -4.36 14.58 -37.18
CA GLU A 6 -2.94 14.20 -37.24
C GLU A 6 -2.22 14.30 -35.87
N THR A 7 -2.76 15.10 -34.95
CA THR A 7 -2.21 15.35 -33.61
C THR A 7 -2.84 14.43 -32.56
N VAL A 8 -2.02 13.84 -31.67
CA VAL A 8 -2.50 12.87 -30.67
C VAL A 8 -3.31 13.53 -29.54
N LEU A 9 -2.95 14.76 -29.14
CA LEU A 9 -3.66 15.53 -28.11
C LEU A 9 -4.09 16.87 -28.69
N GLN A 10 -5.37 17.21 -28.54
CA GLN A 10 -5.94 18.50 -28.89
C GLN A 10 -6.71 19.03 -27.68
N VAL A 11 -6.37 20.24 -27.24
CA VAL A 11 -7.00 20.87 -26.08
C VAL A 11 -7.86 22.03 -26.57
N PHE A 12 -9.06 22.13 -25.99
CA PHE A 12 -10.00 23.19 -26.30
C PHE A 12 -10.39 23.89 -25.00
N GLN A 13 -10.60 25.20 -25.07
CA GLN A 13 -11.13 25.99 -23.98
C GLN A 13 -12.46 26.62 -24.38
N LEU A 14 -13.41 26.66 -23.44
CA LEU A 14 -14.69 27.32 -23.63
C LEU A 14 -14.49 28.84 -23.49
N GLN A 15 -14.76 29.58 -24.56
CA GLN A 15 -14.80 31.04 -24.54
C GLN A 15 -16.17 31.52 -25.01
N PHE A 16 -16.83 32.31 -24.17
CA PHE A 16 -18.21 32.74 -24.36
C PHE A 16 -19.16 31.54 -24.57
N ASN A 17 -19.48 31.20 -25.82
CA ASN A 17 -20.40 30.12 -26.20
C ASN A 17 -19.77 29.13 -27.20
N SER A 18 -18.45 29.08 -27.33
CA SER A 18 -17.76 28.21 -28.28
C SER A 18 -16.44 27.66 -27.75
N TYR A 19 -16.12 26.44 -28.16
CA TYR A 19 -14.82 25.82 -27.87
C TYR A 19 -13.80 26.27 -28.90
N ILE A 20 -12.72 26.89 -28.45
CA ILE A 20 -11.61 27.29 -29.31
C ILE A 20 -10.37 26.42 -29.02
N PRO A 21 -9.57 26.07 -30.05
CA PRO A 21 -8.32 25.35 -29.85
C PRO A 21 -7.37 26.16 -28.94
N LYS A 22 -6.69 25.44 -28.05
CA LYS A 22 -5.65 25.97 -27.16
C LYS A 22 -4.32 25.28 -27.48
N ASN A 23 -3.24 26.06 -27.48
CA ASN A 23 -1.90 25.59 -27.87
C ASN A 23 -1.10 24.94 -26.73
N ASP A 24 -1.63 25.00 -25.50
CA ASP A 24 -1.04 24.36 -24.34
C ASP A 24 -2.09 23.53 -23.60
N ALA A 25 -1.62 22.64 -22.75
CA ALA A 25 -2.44 21.71 -21.99
C ALA A 25 -2.56 22.10 -20.51
N TRP A 26 -2.23 23.35 -20.17
CA TRP A 26 -2.18 23.84 -18.79
C TRP A 26 -3.41 24.70 -18.45
N PHE A 27 -3.97 24.45 -17.27
CA PHE A 27 -5.16 25.10 -16.73
C PHE A 27 -4.79 25.84 -15.45
N THR A 28 -4.38 27.10 -15.59
CA THR A 28 -3.89 27.95 -14.50
C THR A 28 -4.88 28.11 -13.37
N ASP A 29 -6.18 28.22 -13.66
CA ASP A 29 -7.23 28.46 -12.66
C ASP A 29 -7.37 27.32 -11.64
N VAL A 30 -6.98 26.11 -12.03
CA VAL A 30 -7.00 24.91 -11.17
C VAL A 30 -5.60 24.36 -10.88
N ASN A 31 -4.55 24.99 -11.42
CA ASN A 31 -3.16 24.57 -11.31
C ASN A 31 -2.94 23.10 -11.74
N LEU A 32 -3.56 22.70 -12.85
CA LEU A 32 -3.48 21.35 -13.41
C LEU A 32 -3.10 21.39 -14.89
N GLY A 33 -2.37 20.37 -15.33
CA GLY A 33 -2.06 20.14 -16.73
C GLY A 33 -2.65 18.83 -17.25
N LEU A 34 -2.77 18.69 -18.56
CA LEU A 34 -3.01 17.40 -19.22
C LEU A 34 -1.72 16.90 -19.86
N THR A 35 -1.44 15.61 -19.69
CA THR A 35 -0.28 14.94 -20.29
C THR A 35 -0.67 13.59 -20.87
N LEU A 36 0.12 13.12 -21.83
CA LEU A 36 0.02 11.76 -22.35
C LEU A 36 0.94 10.86 -21.52
N TRP A 37 0.35 9.85 -20.90
CA TRP A 37 1.07 8.90 -20.07
C TRP A 37 0.98 7.50 -20.66
N ASN A 38 2.11 6.81 -20.77
CA ASN A 38 2.16 5.45 -21.28
C ASN A 38 2.21 4.45 -20.11
N GLY A 39 1.19 3.60 -20.01
CA GLY A 39 1.12 2.59 -18.97
C GLY A 39 -0.20 1.84 -18.94
N ARG A 40 -0.50 1.20 -17.81
CA ARG A 40 -1.69 0.37 -17.62
C ARG A 40 -2.76 1.14 -16.86
N PHE A 41 -3.95 1.26 -17.43
CA PHE A 41 -5.13 1.83 -16.77
C PHE A 41 -6.35 0.96 -17.12
N GLU A 42 -7.22 0.70 -16.14
CA GLU A 42 -8.37 -0.24 -16.28
C GLU A 42 -7.99 -1.57 -16.95
N ASN A 43 -6.86 -2.14 -16.54
CA ASN A 43 -6.28 -3.38 -17.09
C ASN A 43 -5.82 -3.31 -18.57
N ILE A 44 -5.88 -2.15 -19.22
CA ILE A 44 -5.48 -1.96 -20.61
C ILE A 44 -4.15 -1.19 -20.67
N ASN A 45 -3.19 -1.71 -21.42
CA ASN A 45 -1.92 -1.02 -21.70
C ASN A 45 -2.11 -0.06 -22.88
N GLY A 46 -1.65 1.17 -22.74
CA GLY A 46 -1.72 2.15 -23.83
C GLY A 46 -1.22 3.53 -23.43
N THR A 47 -1.43 4.48 -24.34
CA THR A 47 -1.22 5.89 -24.09
C THR A 47 -2.53 6.51 -23.63
N TRP A 48 -2.55 7.00 -22.40
CA TRP A 48 -3.71 7.57 -21.74
C TRP A 48 -3.56 9.08 -21.56
N LEU A 49 -4.68 9.78 -21.56
CA LEU A 49 -4.75 11.16 -21.13
C LEU A 49 -4.83 11.20 -19.59
N ARG A 50 -3.92 11.93 -18.93
CA ARG A 50 -3.86 12.04 -17.47
C ARG A 50 -3.70 13.50 -17.04
N TRP A 51 -4.17 13.80 -15.83
CA TRP A 51 -3.85 15.06 -15.15
C TRP A 51 -2.42 15.03 -14.62
N CYS A 52 -1.72 16.15 -14.70
CA CYS A 52 -0.41 16.36 -14.12
C CYS A 52 -0.32 17.64 -13.27
N ASP A 53 0.64 17.66 -12.36
CA ASP A 53 1.01 18.83 -11.57
C ASP A 53 1.87 19.82 -12.39
N ALA A 54 2.30 20.92 -11.74
CA ALA A 54 3.08 21.99 -12.38
C ALA A 54 4.47 21.53 -12.86
N ASP A 55 5.00 20.45 -12.30
CA ASP A 55 6.27 19.85 -12.72
C ASP A 55 6.07 18.83 -13.84
N GLY A 56 4.82 18.58 -14.25
CA GLY A 56 4.45 17.60 -15.27
C GLY A 56 4.32 16.16 -14.75
N ASN A 57 4.37 15.95 -13.42
CA ASN A 57 4.19 14.63 -12.84
C ASN A 57 2.72 14.23 -12.90
N VAL A 58 2.46 12.98 -13.31
CA VAL A 58 1.10 12.44 -13.36
C VAL A 58 0.53 12.34 -11.95
N ILE A 59 -0.67 12.90 -11.77
CA ILE A 59 -1.41 12.79 -10.52
C ILE A 59 -2.00 11.38 -10.46
N GLN A 60 -1.70 10.68 -9.37
CA GLN A 60 -2.22 9.33 -9.14
C GLN A 60 -3.74 9.35 -8.99
N THR A 61 -4.40 8.28 -9.42
CA THR A 61 -5.83 8.08 -9.14
C THR A 61 -6.04 7.65 -7.68
N GLY A 62 -7.26 7.78 -7.18
CA GLY A 62 -7.61 7.30 -5.83
C GLY A 62 -7.30 5.81 -5.64
N ASP A 63 -7.54 4.99 -6.67
CA ASP A 63 -7.23 3.56 -6.65
C ASP A 63 -5.72 3.29 -6.59
N GLU A 64 -4.92 4.02 -7.37
CA GLU A 64 -3.45 3.93 -7.34
C GLU A 64 -2.90 4.27 -5.94
N ILE A 65 -3.41 5.35 -5.33
CA ILE A 65 -3.04 5.76 -3.97
C ILE A 65 -3.46 4.69 -2.94
N ALA A 66 -4.66 4.12 -3.08
CA ALA A 66 -5.15 3.09 -2.17
C ALA A 66 -4.29 1.82 -2.24
N VAL A 67 -3.90 1.39 -3.45
CA VAL A 67 -3.00 0.25 -3.64
C VAL A 67 -1.63 0.51 -3.01
N GLU A 68 -1.06 1.70 -3.22
CA GLU A 68 0.24 2.08 -2.65
C GLU A 68 0.19 2.08 -1.11
N LYS A 69 -0.83 2.72 -0.51
CA LYS A 69 -1.01 2.73 0.94
C LYS A 69 -1.21 1.34 1.53
N ASN A 70 -1.99 0.49 0.87
CA ASN A 70 -2.19 -0.90 1.32
C ASN A 70 -0.90 -1.71 1.27
N LEU A 71 -0.09 -1.51 0.22
CA LEU A 71 1.21 -2.16 0.12
C LEU A 71 2.15 -1.69 1.25
N GLU A 72 2.20 -0.40 1.52
CA GLU A 72 3.01 0.18 2.60
C GLU A 72 2.58 -0.35 3.98
N LEU A 73 1.27 -0.42 4.25
CA LEU A 73 0.74 -1.00 5.49
C LEU A 73 1.11 -2.48 5.62
N SER A 74 0.95 -3.26 4.56
CA SER A 74 1.31 -4.69 4.57
C SER A 74 2.81 -4.89 4.82
N GLN A 75 3.66 -4.05 4.26
CA GLN A 75 5.11 -4.09 4.51
C GLN A 75 5.44 -3.75 5.97
N LYS A 76 4.80 -2.72 6.53
CA LYS A 76 4.96 -2.35 7.95
C LYS A 76 4.51 -3.47 8.88
N ASP A 77 3.35 -4.06 8.62
CA ASP A 77 2.83 -5.18 9.42
C ASP A 77 3.76 -6.39 9.36
N ALA A 78 4.33 -6.71 8.19
CA ALA A 78 5.31 -7.78 8.05
C ALA A 78 6.59 -7.51 8.86
N GLN A 79 7.08 -6.27 8.86
CA GLN A 79 8.25 -5.88 9.66
C GLN A 79 7.97 -5.98 11.16
N ILE A 80 6.81 -5.49 11.60
CA ILE A 80 6.40 -5.57 13.02
C ILE A 80 6.25 -7.03 13.44
N LYS A 81 5.58 -7.86 12.63
CA LYS A 81 5.45 -9.30 12.89
C LYS A 81 6.82 -9.95 13.06
N GLN A 82 7.78 -9.67 12.18
CA GLN A 82 9.12 -10.25 12.28
C GLN A 82 9.83 -9.84 13.59
N ALA A 83 9.71 -8.57 13.99
CA ALA A 83 10.28 -8.08 15.24
C ALA A 83 9.62 -8.71 16.48
N LEU A 84 8.28 -8.87 16.46
CA LEU A 84 7.55 -9.52 17.55
C LEU A 84 7.91 -11.00 17.65
N LEU A 85 8.03 -11.72 16.54
CA LEU A 85 8.45 -13.12 16.55
C LEU A 85 9.84 -13.31 17.16
N LEU A 86 10.79 -12.42 16.85
CA LEU A 86 12.11 -12.43 17.48
C LEU A 86 12.02 -12.17 18.99
N ALA A 87 11.21 -11.19 19.42
CA ALA A 87 11.01 -10.91 20.83
C ALA A 87 10.36 -12.09 21.58
N ILE A 88 9.40 -12.76 20.93
CA ILE A 88 8.76 -13.98 21.44
C ILE A 88 9.80 -15.09 21.56
N GLU A 89 10.56 -15.38 20.51
CA GLU A 89 11.63 -16.39 20.53
C GLU A 89 12.61 -16.14 21.68
N MET A 90 13.10 -14.91 21.83
CA MET A 90 14.00 -14.54 22.92
C MET A 90 13.35 -14.73 24.29
N GLY A 91 12.11 -14.24 24.46
CA GLY A 91 11.38 -14.36 25.72
C GLY A 91 11.11 -15.81 26.12
N LEU A 92 10.75 -16.65 25.14
CA LEU A 92 10.58 -18.09 25.33
C LEU A 92 11.89 -18.76 25.72
N LYS A 93 12.97 -18.46 25.00
CA LYS A 93 14.30 -19.02 25.28
C LYS A 93 14.78 -18.68 26.69
N PHE A 94 14.63 -17.43 27.12
CA PHE A 94 15.05 -17.01 28.46
C PHE A 94 14.23 -17.65 29.58
N LYS A 95 12.95 -17.95 29.33
CA LYS A 95 12.02 -18.41 30.37
C LYS A 95 11.84 -19.91 30.43
N PHE A 96 11.90 -20.59 29.28
CA PHE A 96 11.58 -22.01 29.15
C PHE A 96 12.75 -22.84 28.57
N GLY A 97 13.94 -22.26 28.42
CA GLY A 97 15.11 -22.98 27.91
C GLY A 97 14.99 -23.29 26.41
N ASP A 98 15.43 -24.45 25.96
CA ASP A 98 15.43 -24.83 24.53
C ASP A 98 14.17 -25.60 24.09
N GLU A 99 13.20 -25.81 24.98
CA GLU A 99 11.98 -26.60 24.73
C GLU A 99 10.84 -25.79 24.05
N TYR A 100 11.13 -24.63 23.45
CA TYR A 100 10.12 -23.70 22.91
C TYR A 100 9.78 -23.90 21.42
N VAL A 101 10.52 -24.74 20.69
CA VAL A 101 10.46 -24.84 19.22
C VAL A 101 9.04 -25.14 18.71
N GLY A 102 8.28 -25.97 19.42
CA GLY A 102 6.90 -26.30 19.07
C GLY A 102 5.97 -25.08 19.13
N ILE A 103 6.00 -24.36 20.25
CA ILE A 103 5.19 -23.14 20.44
C ILE A 103 5.59 -22.04 19.46
N LEU A 104 6.89 -21.85 19.21
CA LEU A 104 7.32 -20.85 18.24
C LEU A 104 6.79 -21.15 16.84
N SER A 105 6.74 -22.44 16.46
CA SER A 105 6.14 -22.86 15.18
C SER A 105 4.65 -22.53 15.13
N GLU A 106 3.90 -22.77 16.20
CA GLU A 106 2.48 -22.42 16.32
C GLU A 106 2.25 -20.89 16.23
N ILE A 107 3.09 -20.09 16.89
CA ILE A 107 2.95 -18.63 16.91
C ILE A 107 3.37 -18.00 15.56
N SER A 108 4.35 -18.58 14.86
CA SER A 108 4.87 -18.03 13.60
C SER A 108 3.81 -17.88 12.49
N VAL A 109 2.78 -18.73 12.51
CA VAL A 109 1.69 -18.71 11.52
C VAL A 109 0.61 -17.67 11.85
N ILE A 110 0.64 -17.05 13.02
CA ILE A 110 -0.30 -15.99 13.42
C ILE A 110 -0.02 -14.72 12.60
N ASN A 111 -1.07 -14.16 11.98
CA ASN A 111 -0.99 -12.90 11.22
C ASN A 111 -1.48 -11.69 12.02
N ASP A 112 -2.20 -11.91 13.13
CA ASP A 112 -2.68 -10.84 13.99
C ASP A 112 -1.53 -10.26 14.83
N VAL A 113 -1.06 -9.07 14.43
CA VAL A 113 0.02 -8.33 15.11
C VAL A 113 -0.35 -8.00 16.56
N LYS A 114 -1.62 -7.66 16.86
CA LYS A 114 -2.03 -7.31 18.22
C LYS A 114 -2.01 -8.53 19.14
N LEU A 115 -2.35 -9.70 18.60
CA LEU A 115 -2.21 -10.95 19.33
C LEU A 115 -0.74 -11.25 19.62
N LEU A 116 0.17 -11.04 18.66
CA LEU A 116 1.61 -11.19 18.88
C LEU A 116 2.15 -10.20 19.94
N GLU A 117 1.71 -8.94 19.94
CA GLU A 117 2.04 -7.97 21.00
C GLU A 117 1.55 -8.43 22.38
N ARG A 118 0.32 -8.95 22.44
CA ARG A 118 -0.24 -9.53 23.67
C ARG A 118 0.60 -10.72 24.15
N ILE A 119 1.04 -11.60 23.24
CA ILE A 119 1.91 -12.72 23.59
C ILE A 119 3.22 -12.20 24.18
N VAL A 120 3.92 -11.27 23.50
CA VAL A 120 5.17 -10.66 23.98
C VAL A 120 5.01 -10.11 25.40
N THR A 121 3.94 -9.35 25.65
CA THR A 121 3.70 -8.71 26.96
C THR A 121 3.36 -9.68 28.07
N GLN A 122 2.75 -10.84 27.75
CA GLN A 122 2.34 -11.84 28.72
C GLN A 122 3.43 -12.88 29.02
N ILE A 123 4.39 -13.12 28.11
CA ILE A 123 5.51 -14.07 28.31
C ILE A 123 6.17 -13.98 29.69
N PRO A 124 6.47 -12.79 30.26
CA PRO A 124 7.05 -12.70 31.59
C PRO A 124 6.17 -13.28 32.70
N GLN A 125 4.84 -13.23 32.55
CA GLN A 125 3.85 -13.56 33.58
C GLN A 125 3.37 -15.01 33.56
N VAL A 126 3.40 -15.65 32.40
CA VAL A 126 3.01 -17.07 32.26
C VAL A 126 3.94 -17.97 33.06
N SER A 127 3.46 -19.07 33.62
CA SER A 127 4.30 -20.02 34.37
C SER A 127 4.60 -21.29 33.60
N SER A 128 3.84 -21.58 32.54
CA SER A 128 4.04 -22.77 31.70
C SER A 128 3.74 -22.49 30.22
N MET A 129 4.24 -23.39 29.37
CA MET A 129 3.94 -23.41 27.95
C MET A 129 2.45 -23.59 27.66
N ASP A 130 1.74 -24.43 28.42
CA ASP A 130 0.31 -24.66 28.21
C ASP A 130 -0.54 -23.43 28.56
N GLU A 131 -0.14 -22.65 29.56
CA GLU A 131 -0.80 -21.39 29.89
C GLU A 131 -0.55 -20.35 28.78
N LEU A 132 0.63 -20.36 28.15
CA LEU A 132 0.91 -19.50 27.01
C LEU A 132 0.07 -19.88 25.78
N ARG A 133 -0.12 -21.18 25.50
CA ARG A 133 -0.95 -21.66 24.39
C ARG A 133 -2.38 -21.13 24.45
N LYS A 134 -2.95 -21.01 25.66
CA LYS A 134 -4.30 -20.48 25.85
C LYS A 134 -4.45 -19.04 25.35
N LEU A 135 -3.38 -18.25 25.28
CA LEU A 135 -3.47 -16.86 24.82
C LEU A 135 -3.88 -16.71 23.36
N TYR A 136 -3.65 -17.73 22.53
CA TYR A 136 -3.89 -17.69 21.08
C TYR A 136 -4.74 -18.86 20.55
N THR A 137 -5.27 -19.70 21.43
CA THR A 137 -6.14 -20.84 21.08
C THR A 137 -7.62 -20.58 21.40
N GLU A 138 -7.92 -19.48 22.10
CA GLU A 138 -9.28 -18.96 22.38
C GLU A 138 -9.71 -17.95 21.32
#